data_AF-F6ER85-F1
#
_entry.id   AF-F6ER85-F1
#
_cell.length_a   1.000
_cell.length_b   1.000
_cell.length_c   1.000
_cell.angle_alpha   90.00
_cell.angle_beta   90.00
_cell.angle_gamma   90.00
#
_symmetry.space_group_name_H-M   'P 1'
#
loop_
_entity.id
_entity.type
_entity.pdbx_description
1 polymer ?
#
loop_
_entity_poly.entity_id
_entity_poly.type
_entity_poly.pdbx_seq_one_letter_code
_entity_poly.pdbx_strand_id
1 'polypeptide(L)'
;MKALGDLCSQSASRLHPRLSDQALTAWVAGLAVAAAVTAGCAHTPSEAEQSATTPMATEHSERKTEGRNVQRDGGESDGHFTIMDEPTALPRFPLLPDDCSAPASDGKIIFVCAGAQYGEISVTVETLPAPPAQPETGWQEVFDTHVTSTTGDLYLWTGMATRFPGISEPLTYKPGTYQVRIHINGRLENRGWPTNVTDETYLIQIWEHK
;
A
#
# COMPACT_ATOMS: atom_id res chain seq x y z
N MET A 1 44.95 43.29 4.99
CA MET A 1 45.74 42.61 3.94
C MET A 1 45.90 41.15 4.35
N LYS A 2 45.42 40.22 3.50
CA LYS A 2 45.88 38.82 3.18
C LYS A 2 46.35 37.90 4.34
N ALA A 3 46.12 36.58 4.40
CA ALA A 3 45.52 35.50 3.59
C ALA A 3 45.57 34.24 4.53
N LEU A 4 44.59 33.33 4.58
CA LEU A 4 44.32 32.14 3.73
C LEU A 4 45.44 31.08 3.64
N GLY A 5 45.04 29.81 3.86
CA GLY A 5 45.72 28.54 3.48
C GLY A 5 46.22 27.72 4.68
N ASP A 6 46.10 26.40 4.82
CA ASP A 6 45.49 25.26 4.09
C ASP A 6 45.49 24.09 5.11
N LEU A 7 44.44 23.26 5.28
CA LEU A 7 44.09 22.06 4.50
C LEU A 7 45.23 21.05 4.24
N CYS A 8 45.32 20.01 5.08
CA CYS A 8 45.58 18.62 4.66
C CYS A 8 45.64 17.70 5.90
N SER A 9 44.65 16.81 6.06
CA SER A 9 44.83 15.59 6.86
C SER A 9 44.35 14.39 6.07
N GLN A 10 45.16 13.35 6.17
CA GLN A 10 45.37 12.29 5.19
C GLN A 10 44.30 11.19 5.28
N SER A 11 43.83 10.79 4.09
CA SER A 11 43.21 9.50 3.84
C SER A 11 44.29 8.47 3.54
N ALA A 12 44.31 7.34 4.26
CA ALA A 12 44.88 6.09 3.74
C ALA A 12 44.42 4.86 4.55
N SER A 13 43.78 3.95 3.81
CA SER A 13 44.03 2.51 3.86
C SER A 13 43.50 1.70 5.04
N ARG A 14 42.41 0.94 4.81
CA ARG A 14 42.38 -0.50 5.10
C ARG A 14 41.66 -1.26 3.98
N LEU A 15 42.40 -2.23 3.43
CA LEU A 15 42.03 -3.16 2.39
C LEU A 15 41.63 -4.52 2.99
N HIS A 16 40.81 -5.24 2.21
CA HIS A 16 40.59 -6.71 2.14
C HIS A 16 39.49 -7.35 3.00
N PRO A 17 38.93 -8.54 2.61
CA PRO A 17 38.76 -9.10 1.25
C PRO A 17 37.43 -9.90 1.03
N ARG A 18 37.30 -10.46 -0.20
CA ARG A 18 36.48 -11.62 -0.64
C ARG A 18 35.06 -11.35 -1.14
N LEU A 19 34.98 -11.14 -2.46
CA LEU A 19 33.81 -11.45 -3.27
C LEU A 19 33.86 -12.94 -3.67
N SER A 20 32.76 -13.65 -3.41
CA SER A 20 32.51 -15.01 -3.89
C SER A 20 31.66 -14.96 -5.16
N ASP A 21 32.22 -15.45 -6.26
CA ASP A 21 31.51 -15.84 -7.48
C ASP A 21 30.55 -16.99 -7.17
N GLN A 22 29.23 -16.80 -7.32
CA GLN A 22 28.31 -17.88 -7.69
C GLN A 22 27.08 -17.39 -8.47
N ALA A 23 26.97 -17.94 -9.69
CA ALA A 23 25.76 -18.41 -10.37
C ALA A 23 24.68 -17.41 -10.81
N LEU A 24 24.85 -16.92 -12.05
CA LEU A 24 23.73 -16.56 -12.94
C LEU A 24 23.26 -17.83 -13.68
N THR A 25 22.07 -18.33 -13.36
CA THR A 25 21.35 -19.30 -14.20
C THR A 25 20.17 -18.63 -14.88
N ALA A 26 20.25 -18.60 -16.21
CA ALA A 26 19.25 -18.10 -17.13
C ALA A 26 17.97 -18.96 -17.12
N TRP A 27 16.82 -18.31 -17.11
CA TRP A 27 15.54 -18.89 -17.51
C TRP A 27 15.04 -18.14 -18.74
N VAL A 28 15.12 -18.80 -19.91
CA VAL A 28 14.44 -18.37 -21.14
C VAL A 28 13.30 -19.35 -21.35
N ALA A 29 12.07 -18.92 -21.06
CA ALA A 29 10.86 -19.65 -21.40
C ALA A 29 10.44 -19.28 -22.84
N GLY A 30 10.10 -20.30 -23.62
CA GLY A 30 9.93 -20.21 -25.07
C GLY A 30 8.70 -19.45 -25.54
N LEU A 31 8.86 -18.70 -26.62
CA LEU A 31 7.79 -18.31 -27.52
C LEU A 31 7.51 -19.47 -28.48
N ALA A 32 6.29 -20.01 -28.44
CA ALA A 32 5.71 -20.72 -29.56
C ALA A 32 4.49 -19.93 -30.04
N VAL A 33 4.60 -19.31 -31.21
CA VAL A 33 3.45 -18.82 -31.96
C VAL A 33 3.53 -19.44 -33.35
N ALA A 34 2.68 -20.45 -33.56
CA ALA A 34 2.37 -20.96 -34.88
C ALA A 34 1.23 -20.12 -35.46
N ALA A 35 1.48 -19.42 -36.56
CA ALA A 35 0.45 -18.79 -37.36
C ALA A 35 0.37 -19.50 -38.71
N ALA A 36 -0.76 -20.13 -38.99
CA ALA A 36 -1.08 -20.66 -40.31
C ALA A 36 -2.53 -20.32 -40.71
N VAL A 37 -2.63 -19.30 -41.56
CA VAL A 37 -3.44 -19.15 -42.80
C VAL A 37 -4.86 -19.77 -42.84
N THR A 38 -5.88 -18.95 -43.12
CA THR A 38 -6.58 -18.91 -44.43
C THR A 38 -7.72 -17.87 -44.48
N ALA A 39 -7.83 -17.25 -45.64
CA ALA A 39 -8.87 -16.32 -46.06
C ALA A 39 -10.19 -17.04 -46.40
N GLY A 40 -11.33 -16.36 -46.29
CA GLY A 40 -12.59 -16.86 -46.85
C GLY A 40 -13.84 -16.03 -46.54
N CYS A 41 -14.19 -15.20 -47.52
CA CYS A 41 -15.54 -14.83 -47.98
C CYS A 41 -16.54 -14.11 -47.05
N ALA A 42 -17.02 -12.98 -47.58
CA ALA A 42 -18.11 -12.15 -47.10
C ALA A 42 -19.47 -12.89 -47.09
N HIS A 43 -20.34 -12.54 -46.12
CA HIS A 43 -21.80 -12.44 -46.26
C HIS A 43 -22.39 -11.67 -45.05
N THR A 44 -23.09 -10.57 -45.32
CA THR A 44 -24.21 -10.02 -44.54
C THR A 44 -25.43 -10.08 -45.45
N PRO A 45 -26.71 -10.06 -45.00
CA PRO A 45 -27.23 -9.68 -43.66
C PRO A 45 -28.33 -10.64 -43.12
N SER A 46 -28.76 -10.49 -41.86
CA SER A 46 -30.18 -10.67 -41.50
C SER A 46 -30.51 -10.19 -40.08
N GLU A 47 -31.73 -9.67 -39.98
CA GLU A 47 -32.51 -9.13 -38.87
C GLU A 47 -32.61 -9.99 -37.60
N ALA A 48 -32.83 -9.25 -36.51
CA ALA A 48 -33.70 -9.58 -35.37
C ALA A 48 -33.30 -10.76 -34.46
N GLU A 49 -32.77 -10.43 -33.28
CA GLU A 49 -33.40 -10.91 -32.05
C GLU A 49 -33.09 -9.97 -30.88
N GLN A 50 -34.16 -9.41 -30.31
CA GLN A 50 -34.14 -8.69 -29.05
C GLN A 50 -33.83 -9.68 -27.93
N SER A 51 -32.64 -9.57 -27.33
CA SER A 51 -32.37 -10.20 -26.03
C SER A 51 -32.32 -9.11 -24.98
N ALA A 52 -33.32 -9.14 -24.10
CA ALA A 52 -33.41 -8.31 -22.91
C ALA A 52 -32.22 -8.61 -21.99
N THR A 53 -31.24 -7.71 -21.95
CA THR A 53 -30.17 -7.74 -20.94
C THR A 53 -30.77 -7.35 -19.60
N THR A 54 -31.05 -8.36 -18.78
CA THR A 54 -31.29 -8.19 -17.35
C THR A 54 -30.03 -7.55 -16.74
N PRO A 55 -30.10 -6.41 -16.06
CA PRO A 55 -28.95 -5.92 -15.32
C PRO A 55 -28.67 -6.92 -14.20
N MET A 56 -27.47 -7.52 -14.21
CA MET A 56 -26.96 -8.23 -13.05
C MET A 56 -26.89 -7.23 -11.91
N ALA A 57 -27.87 -7.28 -11.02
CA ALA A 57 -27.71 -6.74 -9.69
C ALA A 57 -26.57 -7.53 -9.04
N THR A 58 -25.41 -6.89 -8.95
CA THR A 58 -24.34 -7.36 -8.07
C THR A 58 -24.93 -7.36 -6.66
N GLU A 59 -25.31 -8.54 -6.17
CA GLU A 59 -25.70 -8.73 -4.79
C GLU A 59 -24.47 -8.45 -3.92
N HIS A 60 -24.33 -7.20 -3.48
CA HIS A 60 -23.60 -6.89 -2.26
C HIS A 60 -24.36 -7.56 -1.12
N SER A 61 -23.99 -8.82 -0.86
CA SER A 61 -24.37 -9.53 0.35
C SER A 61 -24.03 -8.61 1.52
N GLU A 62 -25.06 -8.09 2.19
CA GLU A 62 -24.93 -7.28 3.40
C GLU A 62 -24.25 -8.12 4.49
N ARG A 63 -22.92 -8.14 4.47
CA ARG A 63 -22.12 -8.79 5.48
C ARG A 63 -22.21 -7.90 6.71
N LYS A 64 -23.07 -8.27 7.64
CA LYS A 64 -23.30 -7.57 8.90
C LYS A 64 -22.06 -7.68 9.78
N THR A 65 -21.14 -6.72 9.69
CA THR A 65 -19.96 -6.63 10.54
C THR A 65 -20.37 -6.12 11.93
N GLU A 66 -21.01 -6.98 12.72
CA GLU A 66 -21.56 -6.60 14.04
C GLU A 66 -20.52 -6.57 15.17
N GLY A 67 -19.22 -6.56 14.84
CA GLY A 67 -18.14 -6.55 15.82
C GLY A 67 -16.82 -6.04 15.26
N ARG A 68 -15.83 -5.93 16.16
CA ARG A 68 -14.44 -5.61 15.83
C ARG A 68 -13.88 -6.69 14.91
N ASN A 69 -13.52 -6.33 13.68
CA ASN A 69 -12.74 -7.19 12.79
C ASN A 69 -11.26 -6.83 12.95
N VAL A 70 -10.39 -7.83 13.09
CA VAL A 70 -8.95 -7.63 13.23
C VAL A 70 -8.23 -8.44 12.16
N GLN A 71 -7.39 -7.76 11.39
CA GLN A 71 -6.46 -8.36 10.43
C GLN A 71 -5.03 -7.97 10.84
N ARG A 72 -4.07 -8.89 10.73
CA ARG A 72 -2.68 -8.60 11.07
C ARG A 72 -1.76 -9.44 10.20
N ASP A 73 -0.73 -8.81 9.65
CA ASP A 73 0.39 -9.52 9.04
C ASP A 73 1.67 -8.68 9.04
N GLY A 74 2.80 -9.36 8.79
CA GLY A 74 4.05 -8.76 8.38
C GLY A 74 4.15 -8.69 6.87
N GLY A 75 4.71 -7.60 6.33
CA GLY A 75 4.88 -7.44 4.90
C GLY A 75 6.04 -6.53 4.56
N GLU A 76 6.70 -6.80 3.44
CA GLU A 76 7.71 -5.90 2.91
C GLU A 76 7.04 -4.59 2.45
N SER A 77 7.55 -3.47 2.98
CA SER A 77 7.15 -2.13 2.55
C SER A 77 8.23 -1.57 1.63
N ASP A 78 7.79 -1.08 0.46
CA ASP A 78 8.61 -0.25 -0.44
C ASP A 78 8.58 1.22 0.02
N GLY A 79 8.86 1.44 1.31
CA GLY A 79 8.93 2.75 1.94
C GLY A 79 7.59 3.42 2.21
N HIS A 80 6.48 2.76 1.88
CA HIS A 80 5.13 3.25 2.16
C HIS A 80 4.07 2.14 2.06
N PHE A 81 2.86 2.47 2.52
CA PHE A 81 1.63 1.76 2.21
C PHE A 81 0.47 2.76 2.09
N THR A 82 -0.64 2.33 1.50
CA THR A 82 -1.82 3.19 1.31
C THR A 82 -3.13 2.51 1.71
N ILE A 83 -4.12 3.33 2.07
CA ILE A 83 -5.51 2.91 2.31
C ILE A 83 -6.38 3.60 1.27
N MET A 84 -7.05 2.81 0.43
CA MET A 84 -7.92 3.30 -0.64
C MET A 84 -8.84 2.19 -1.17
N ASP A 85 -9.87 2.59 -1.92
CA ASP A 85 -10.67 1.68 -2.75
C ASP A 85 -9.78 0.98 -3.81
N GLU A 86 -10.31 -0.06 -4.46
CA GLU A 86 -9.67 -0.65 -5.64
C GLU A 86 -9.37 0.40 -6.72
N PRO A 87 -8.09 0.62 -7.08
CA PRO A 87 -7.72 1.64 -8.06
C PRO A 87 -8.11 1.16 -9.46
N THR A 88 -8.93 1.96 -10.15
CA THR A 88 -9.26 1.72 -11.58
C THR A 88 -8.19 2.25 -12.54
N ALA A 89 -7.26 3.05 -12.02
CA ALA A 89 -6.08 3.59 -12.70
C ALA A 89 -4.99 3.86 -11.66
N LEU A 90 -3.77 4.17 -12.10
CA LEU A 90 -2.69 4.54 -11.17
C LEU A 90 -3.16 5.67 -10.24
N PRO A 91 -3.12 5.46 -8.91
CA PRO A 91 -3.57 6.45 -7.97
C PRO A 91 -2.71 7.71 -8.06
N ARG A 92 -3.35 8.88 -7.95
CA ARG A 92 -2.62 10.12 -7.71
C ARG A 92 -2.43 10.22 -6.21
N PHE A 93 -1.20 10.07 -5.74
CA PHE A 93 -0.93 10.17 -4.32
C PHE A 93 -1.13 11.60 -3.80
N PRO A 94 -1.62 11.74 -2.56
CA PRO A 94 -1.68 13.04 -1.89
C PRO A 94 -0.28 13.66 -1.80
N LEU A 95 -0.24 14.99 -1.76
CA LEU A 95 1.01 15.70 -1.49
C LEU A 95 1.50 15.30 -0.10
N LEU A 96 2.72 14.79 -0.03
CA LEU A 96 3.32 14.38 1.22
C LEU A 96 3.67 15.62 2.05
N PRO A 97 3.36 15.63 3.36
CA PRO A 97 3.96 16.56 4.29
C PRO A 97 5.49 16.51 4.18
N ASP A 98 6.14 17.62 4.50
CA ASP A 98 7.60 17.69 4.54
C ASP A 98 8.17 16.49 5.33
N ASP A 99 9.20 15.87 4.75
CA ASP A 99 9.93 14.71 5.27
C ASP A 99 9.07 13.48 5.63
N CYS A 100 7.88 13.31 5.02
CA CYS A 100 6.99 12.19 5.33
C CYS A 100 6.65 12.14 6.82
N SER A 101 6.57 13.29 7.48
CA SER A 101 6.44 13.40 8.93
C SER A 101 5.10 12.90 9.47
N ALA A 102 4.04 12.95 8.66
CA ALA A 102 2.70 12.46 8.99
C ALA A 102 2.08 11.72 7.80
N PRO A 103 1.04 10.90 8.02
CA PRO A 103 0.20 10.41 6.94
C PRO A 103 -0.35 11.55 6.09
N ALA A 104 -0.29 11.40 4.77
CA ALA A 104 -0.90 12.32 3.83
C ALA A 104 -2.29 11.81 3.44
N SER A 105 -3.28 12.70 3.30
CA SER A 105 -4.61 12.32 2.81
C SER A 105 -5.19 13.41 1.91
N ASP A 106 -5.82 13.00 0.82
CA ASP A 106 -6.66 13.85 -0.04
C ASP A 106 -8.17 13.58 0.16
N GLY A 107 -8.51 12.79 1.18
CA GLY A 107 -9.86 12.33 1.47
C GLY A 107 -10.30 11.09 0.69
N LYS A 108 -9.52 10.60 -0.28
CA LYS A 108 -9.77 9.33 -1.02
C LYS A 108 -8.68 8.30 -0.78
N ILE A 109 -7.46 8.77 -0.61
CA ILE A 109 -6.28 7.94 -0.36
C ILE A 109 -5.63 8.45 0.92
N ILE A 110 -5.32 7.54 1.83
CA ILE A 110 -4.37 7.80 2.90
C ILE A 110 -3.04 7.18 2.48
N PHE A 111 -1.99 7.97 2.50
CA PHE A 111 -0.62 7.56 2.22
C PHE A 111 0.20 7.63 3.50
N VAL A 112 0.84 6.51 3.87
CA VAL A 112 1.68 6.42 5.06
C VAL A 112 3.08 6.04 4.62
N CYS A 113 4.06 6.90 4.89
CA CYS A 113 5.46 6.58 4.65
C CYS A 113 5.99 5.70 5.79
N ALA A 114 6.71 4.64 5.42
CA ALA A 114 7.53 3.88 6.34
C ALA A 114 8.80 4.68 6.71
N GLY A 115 9.50 4.23 7.76
CA GLY A 115 10.72 4.87 8.24
C GLY A 115 11.89 4.55 7.32
N ALA A 116 12.09 3.26 7.04
CA ALA A 116 13.08 2.81 6.08
C ALA A 116 12.49 2.74 4.67
N GLN A 117 13.37 2.80 3.66
CA GLN A 117 12.97 2.64 2.26
C GLN A 117 12.53 1.21 1.93
N TYR A 118 13.12 0.21 2.58
CA TYR A 118 12.83 -1.20 2.38
C TYR A 118 12.78 -1.92 3.73
N GLY A 119 12.06 -3.04 3.77
CA GLY A 119 12.07 -3.95 4.91
C GLY A 119 10.68 -4.33 5.37
N GLU A 120 10.66 -5.30 6.28
CA GLU A 120 9.42 -5.86 6.81
C GLU A 120 8.82 -4.95 7.88
N ILE A 121 7.56 -4.55 7.68
CA ILE A 121 6.75 -3.85 8.67
C ILE A 121 5.65 -4.78 9.17
N SER A 122 5.26 -4.63 10.44
CA SER A 122 4.09 -5.32 10.98
C SER A 122 2.89 -4.38 11.01
N VAL A 123 1.79 -4.77 10.36
CA VAL A 123 0.55 -3.97 10.36
C VAL A 123 -0.58 -4.76 11.00
N THR A 124 -1.28 -4.11 11.94
CA THR A 124 -2.56 -4.58 12.48
C THR A 124 -3.64 -3.58 12.07
N VAL A 125 -4.74 -4.06 11.50
CA VAL A 125 -5.91 -3.26 11.16
C VAL A 125 -7.10 -3.72 11.96
N GLU A 126 -7.81 -2.77 12.55
CA GLU A 126 -9.01 -2.99 13.34
C GLU A 126 -10.17 -2.19 12.77
N THR A 127 -11.15 -2.88 12.20
CA THR A 127 -12.42 -2.25 11.82
C THR A 127 -13.35 -2.27 13.02
N LEU A 128 -13.74 -1.09 13.47
CA LEU A 128 -14.52 -0.85 14.69
C LEU A 128 -15.91 -0.30 14.33
N PRO A 129 -16.96 -0.65 15.11
CA PRO A 129 -18.30 -0.11 14.90
C PRO A 129 -18.45 1.35 15.37
N ALA A 130 -17.49 1.87 16.13
CA ALA A 130 -17.51 3.20 16.74
C ALA A 130 -16.07 3.61 17.13
N PRO A 131 -15.83 4.90 17.44
CA PRO A 131 -14.53 5.34 17.95
C PRO A 131 -14.08 4.49 19.16
N PRO A 132 -12.78 4.15 19.28
CA PRO A 132 -12.27 3.44 20.44
C PRO A 132 -12.52 4.23 21.72
N ALA A 133 -13.02 3.55 22.76
CA ALA A 133 -13.46 4.20 24.00
C ALA A 133 -12.32 4.87 24.77
N GLN A 134 -11.10 4.37 24.62
CA GLN A 134 -9.88 4.94 25.18
C GLN A 134 -8.80 4.98 24.09
N PRO A 135 -7.95 6.02 24.07
CA PRO A 135 -6.80 6.04 23.19
C PRO A 135 -5.81 4.94 23.61
N GLU A 136 -5.25 4.24 22.62
CA GLU A 136 -4.15 3.32 22.87
C GLU A 136 -2.93 4.09 23.39
N THR A 137 -2.17 3.48 24.29
CA THR A 137 -0.99 4.11 24.92
C THR A 137 0.28 3.36 24.53
N GLY A 138 1.44 4.02 24.67
CA GLY A 138 2.74 3.41 24.36
C GLY A 138 3.14 3.46 22.88
N TRP A 139 2.42 4.24 22.07
CA TRP A 139 2.78 4.54 20.69
C TRP A 139 3.61 5.82 20.61
N GLN A 140 4.67 5.81 19.80
CA GLN A 140 5.53 6.98 19.56
C GLN A 140 4.78 8.07 18.80
N GLU A 141 3.97 7.68 17.83
CA GLU A 141 3.22 8.59 16.98
C GLU A 141 1.77 8.10 16.84
N VAL A 142 0.83 9.05 16.86
CA VAL A 142 -0.60 8.80 16.67
C VAL A 142 -1.18 9.90 15.79
N PHE A 143 -1.85 9.50 14.72
CA PHE A 143 -2.47 10.42 13.76
C PHE A 143 -3.94 10.06 13.56
N ASP A 144 -4.80 11.08 13.54
CA ASP A 144 -6.20 10.97 13.15
C ASP A 144 -6.39 11.60 11.77
N THR A 145 -7.05 10.88 10.87
CA THR A 145 -7.40 11.34 9.52
C THR A 145 -8.69 10.68 9.07
N HIS A 146 -9.14 10.98 7.85
CA HIS A 146 -10.31 10.35 7.26
C HIS A 146 -10.06 9.94 5.81
N VAL A 147 -10.88 9.00 5.35
CA VAL A 147 -10.93 8.53 3.97
C VAL A 147 -12.38 8.29 3.57
N THR A 148 -12.72 8.61 2.33
CA THR A 148 -14.03 8.39 1.75
C THR A 148 -13.94 7.25 0.75
N SER A 149 -14.68 6.18 1.04
CA SER A 149 -14.86 5.05 0.16
C SER A 149 -16.09 5.26 -0.71
N THR A 150 -15.92 5.09 -2.01
CA THR A 150 -16.99 5.18 -3.01
C THR A 150 -17.60 3.83 -3.32
N THR A 151 -16.81 2.76 -3.29
CA THR A 151 -17.27 1.38 -3.50
C THR A 151 -17.78 0.75 -2.22
N GLY A 152 -17.23 1.19 -1.09
CA GLY A 152 -17.44 0.61 0.22
C GLY A 152 -16.37 -0.37 0.64
N ASP A 153 -15.49 -0.78 -0.27
CA ASP A 153 -14.43 -1.75 -0.02
C ASP A 153 -13.08 -1.03 0.02
N LEU A 154 -12.71 -0.47 1.18
CA LEU A 154 -11.35 0.03 1.42
C LEU A 154 -10.42 -1.12 1.70
N TYR A 155 -9.16 -0.95 1.35
CA TYR A 155 -8.15 -1.96 1.59
C TYR A 155 -6.78 -1.34 1.85
N LEU A 156 -5.89 -2.19 2.37
CA LEU A 156 -4.49 -1.87 2.56
C LEU A 156 -3.65 -2.31 1.36
N TRP A 157 -2.82 -1.42 0.86
CA TRP A 157 -1.97 -1.62 -0.30
C TRP A 157 -0.50 -1.37 0.03
N THR A 158 0.38 -2.19 -0.50
CA THR A 158 1.82 -1.93 -0.56
C THR A 158 2.21 -1.56 -2.00
N GLY A 159 3.04 -0.53 -2.16
CA GLY A 159 3.37 0.02 -3.48
C GLY A 159 2.17 0.57 -4.25
N MET A 160 2.20 0.46 -5.58
CA MET A 160 1.22 1.10 -6.46
C MET A 160 -0.11 0.36 -6.62
N ALA A 161 -0.10 -0.97 -6.54
CA ALA A 161 -1.25 -1.81 -6.92
C ALA A 161 -1.20 -3.23 -6.33
N THR A 162 -0.43 -3.45 -5.25
CA THR A 162 -0.32 -4.76 -4.62
C THR A 162 -1.02 -4.74 -3.27
N ARG A 163 -1.89 -5.72 -3.00
CA ARG A 163 -2.51 -5.88 -1.69
C ARG A 163 -1.44 -6.11 -0.63
N PHE A 164 -1.64 -5.54 0.56
CA PHE A 164 -0.77 -5.87 1.66
C PHE A 164 -0.89 -7.37 1.98
N PRO A 165 0.23 -8.13 2.06
CA PRO A 165 0.19 -9.56 2.37
C PRO A 165 -0.60 -9.86 3.64
N GLY A 166 -1.43 -10.91 3.60
CA GLY A 166 -2.26 -11.37 4.74
C GLY A 166 -3.36 -10.41 5.23
N ILE A 167 -3.50 -9.22 4.67
CA ILE A 167 -4.60 -8.29 4.91
C ILE A 167 -5.40 -8.17 3.61
N SER A 168 -6.15 -9.23 3.29
CA SER A 168 -6.81 -9.39 2.00
C SER A 168 -8.29 -9.03 2.00
N GLU A 169 -8.95 -9.03 3.16
CA GLU A 169 -10.37 -8.69 3.24
C GLU A 169 -10.56 -7.17 3.24
N PRO A 170 -11.67 -6.66 2.67
CA PRO A 170 -12.03 -5.26 2.79
C PRO A 170 -12.03 -4.79 4.26
N LEU A 171 -11.45 -3.62 4.50
CA LEU A 171 -11.45 -2.92 5.79
C LEU A 171 -12.82 -2.33 6.10
N THR A 172 -13.61 -2.07 5.07
CA THR A 172 -14.98 -1.55 5.13
C THR A 172 -15.86 -2.31 4.14
N TYR A 173 -17.18 -2.20 4.27
CA TYR A 173 -18.14 -2.92 3.40
C TYR A 173 -19.29 -2.05 2.89
N LYS A 174 -19.19 -0.73 3.06
CA LYS A 174 -20.24 0.23 2.69
C LYS A 174 -19.63 1.54 2.20
N PRO A 175 -20.15 2.16 1.14
CA PRO A 175 -19.72 3.50 0.77
C PRO A 175 -19.92 4.48 1.93
N GLY A 176 -18.99 5.42 2.10
CA GLY A 176 -19.05 6.38 3.18
C GLY A 176 -17.70 6.99 3.53
N THR A 177 -17.73 7.96 4.44
CA THR A 177 -16.53 8.53 5.03
C THR A 177 -16.21 7.77 6.32
N TYR A 178 -14.95 7.41 6.47
CA TYR A 178 -14.43 6.67 7.61
C TYR A 178 -13.37 7.50 8.31
N GLN A 179 -13.42 7.51 9.64
CA GLN A 179 -12.32 7.99 10.47
C GLN A 179 -11.28 6.89 10.58
N VAL A 180 -10.01 7.28 10.52
CA VAL A 180 -8.86 6.40 10.58
C VAL A 180 -7.88 6.96 11.59
N ARG A 181 -7.54 6.14 12.57
CA ARG A 181 -6.45 6.41 13.52
C ARG A 181 -5.28 5.49 13.24
N ILE A 182 -4.10 6.08 13.08
CA ILE A 182 -2.86 5.38 12.74
C ILE A 182 -1.89 5.59 13.89
N HIS A 183 -1.50 4.48 14.52
CA HIS A 183 -0.47 4.47 15.54
C HIS A 183 0.80 3.84 14.97
N ILE A 184 1.95 4.41 15.32
CA ILE A 184 3.24 4.05 14.73
C ILE A 184 4.30 3.93 15.83
N ASN A 185 5.11 2.89 15.73
CA ASN A 185 6.31 2.64 16.53
C ASN A 185 7.48 2.22 15.63
N GLY A 186 8.70 2.63 15.96
CA GLY A 186 9.95 2.28 15.30
C GLY A 186 10.30 3.13 14.07
N ARG A 187 9.33 3.88 13.53
CA ARG A 187 9.48 4.64 12.29
C ARG A 187 10.51 5.76 12.39
N LEU A 188 10.57 6.44 13.54
CA LEU A 188 11.49 7.56 13.75
C LEU A 188 12.95 7.10 13.75
N GLU A 189 13.23 5.94 14.33
CA GLU A 189 14.54 5.32 14.38
C GLU A 189 14.99 4.78 13.01
N ASN A 190 14.04 4.31 12.20
CA ASN A 190 14.29 3.81 10.85
C ASN A 190 14.46 4.92 9.81
N ARG A 191 14.07 6.16 10.10
CA ARG A 191 14.07 7.27 9.13
C ARG A 191 15.45 7.49 8.52
N GLY A 192 15.51 7.44 7.19
CA GLY A 192 16.72 7.69 6.40
C GLY A 192 17.65 6.49 6.26
N TRP A 193 17.29 5.34 6.84
CA TRP A 193 17.99 4.09 6.60
C TRP A 193 17.44 3.38 5.35
N PRO A 194 18.29 2.70 4.56
CA PRO A 194 17.83 1.89 3.44
C PRO A 194 16.94 0.72 3.89
N THR A 195 17.22 0.16 5.06
CA THR A 195 16.50 -0.99 5.65
C THR A 195 16.16 -0.73 7.11
N ASN A 196 15.18 -1.45 7.63
CA ASN A 196 14.82 -1.38 9.06
C ASN A 196 16.02 -1.70 9.96
N VAL A 197 16.26 -0.82 10.94
CA VAL A 197 17.24 -0.99 12.03
C VAL A 197 16.56 -1.33 13.35
N THR A 198 15.26 -1.06 13.46
CA THR A 198 14.37 -1.53 14.52
C THR A 198 13.05 -2.03 13.90
N ASP A 199 12.32 -2.85 14.64
CA ASP A 199 10.98 -3.28 14.26
C ASP A 199 10.06 -2.07 14.08
N GLU A 200 9.45 -1.97 12.91
CA GLU A 200 8.46 -0.94 12.60
C GLU A 200 7.06 -1.53 12.64
N THR A 201 6.20 -0.96 13.48
CA THR A 201 4.87 -1.52 13.75
C THR A 201 3.79 -0.46 13.63
N TYR A 202 2.65 -0.90 13.09
CA TYR A 202 1.51 -0.07 12.79
C TYR A 202 0.23 -0.67 13.37
N LEU A 203 -0.57 0.17 14.02
CA LEU A 203 -1.96 -0.13 14.37
C LEU A 203 -2.88 0.88 13.69
N ILE A 204 -3.73 0.39 12.79
CA ILE A 204 -4.71 1.16 12.04
C ILE A 204 -6.09 0.82 12.59
N GLN A 205 -6.79 1.79 13.16
CA GLN A 205 -8.16 1.65 13.62
C GLN A 205 -9.08 2.45 12.70
N ILE A 206 -10.13 1.83 12.17
CA ILE A 206 -11.05 2.43 11.22
C ILE A 206 -12.50 2.27 11.68
N TRP A 207 -13.30 3.35 11.60
CA TRP A 207 -14.72 3.34 11.94
C TRP A 207 -15.49 4.37 11.11
N GLU A 208 -16.80 4.21 10.97
CA GLU A 208 -17.64 5.16 10.23
C GLU A 208 -17.58 6.56 10.84
N HIS A 209 -17.38 7.58 10.00
CA HIS A 209 -17.47 8.98 10.37
C HIS A 209 -18.96 9.37 10.37
N LYS A 210 -19.52 9.62 11.57
CA LYS A 210 -20.90 10.09 11.72
C LYS A 210 -21.06 11.56 11.35
#